data_AF-A0AAN9FXI6-F1
#
_entry.id   AF-A0AAN9FXI6-F1
#
_cell.length_a   1.000
_cell.length_b   1.000
_cell.length_c   1.000
_cell.angle_alpha   90.00
_cell.angle_beta   90.00
_cell.angle_gamma   90.00
#
_symmetry.space_group_name_H-M   'P 1'
#
loop_
_entity.id
_entity.type
_entity.pdbx_description
1 polymer ?
#
loop_
_entity_poly.entity_id
_entity_poly.type
_entity_poly.pdbx_seq_one_letter_code
_entity_poly.pdbx_strand_id
1 'polypeptide(L)'
;MAGMAGEFMANWQSKFFRERIVAQIAGAKEDNDPDPHSDDTMEKFLAQNTSEQLEEFIYNKSEQREDYLSLAADLLLAMRQCKGRPGQGRENLDMPNGASPNGDHKEEEGTKS
;
A
#
# COMPACT_ATOMS: atom_id res chain seq x y z
N MET A 1 6.11 37.87 -9.81
CA MET A 1 4.91 37.30 -9.16
C MET A 1 5.01 35.78 -8.88
N ALA A 2 6.20 35.19 -8.75
CA ALA A 2 6.35 33.75 -8.44
C ALA A 2 6.27 33.42 -6.93
N GLY A 3 6.38 34.43 -6.05
CA GLY A 3 6.37 34.23 -4.59
C GLY A 3 5.01 33.89 -4.00
N MET A 4 3.92 34.50 -4.50
CA MET A 4 2.57 34.29 -3.94
C MET A 4 2.04 32.87 -4.17
N ALA A 5 2.36 32.25 -5.31
CA ALA A 5 1.96 30.86 -5.58
C ALA A 5 2.73 29.87 -4.69
N GLY A 6 3.99 30.17 -4.37
CA GLY A 6 4.81 29.38 -3.44
C GLY A 6 4.32 29.48 -1.99
N GLU A 7 3.94 30.68 -1.53
CA GLU A 7 3.34 30.90 -0.20
C GLU A 7 1.94 30.29 -0.09
N PHE A 8 1.14 30.36 -1.16
CA PHE A 8 -0.18 29.71 -1.20
C PHE A 8 -0.07 28.18 -1.19
N MET A 9 0.94 27.62 -1.86
CA MET A 9 1.25 26.18 -1.80
C MET A 9 1.97 25.75 -0.51
N ALA A 10 2.49 26.70 0.28
CA ALA A 10 3.08 26.43 1.59
C ALA A 10 2.02 26.34 2.70
N ASN A 11 0.85 26.95 2.52
CA ASN A 11 -0.27 26.83 3.45
C ASN A 11 -0.98 25.47 3.28
N TRP A 12 -0.46 24.47 3.99
CA TRP A 12 -0.99 23.11 4.03
C TRP A 12 -2.41 23.01 4.60
N GLN A 13 -2.83 23.99 5.40
CA GLN A 13 -4.19 24.08 5.94
C GLN A 13 -5.18 24.68 4.93
N SER A 14 -4.70 25.19 3.79
CA SER A 14 -5.60 25.74 2.78
C SER A 14 -6.49 24.64 2.20
N LYS A 15 -7.75 25.01 1.91
CA LYS A 15 -8.72 24.09 1.30
C LYS A 15 -8.21 23.50 -0.01
N PHE A 16 -7.53 24.30 -0.84
CA PHE A 16 -6.97 23.84 -2.11
C PHE A 16 -5.88 22.77 -1.93
N PHE A 17 -5.03 22.92 -0.91
CA PHE A 17 -4.00 21.92 -0.60
C PHE A 17 -4.63 20.61 -0.14
N ARG A 18 -5.60 20.70 0.77
CA ARG A 18 -6.34 19.54 1.29
C ARG A 18 -7.12 18.82 0.20
N GLU A 19 -7.81 19.56 -0.68
CA GLU A 19 -8.52 19.00 -1.85
C GLU A 19 -7.59 18.20 -2.77
N ARG A 20 -6.33 18.63 -2.94
CA ARG A 20 -5.34 17.86 -3.69
C ARG A 20 -4.97 16.54 -3.01
N ILE A 21 -4.83 16.53 -1.68
CA ILE A 21 -4.56 15.30 -0.94
C ILE A 21 -5.76 14.34 -1.02
N VAL A 22 -6.99 14.86 -0.85
CA VAL A 22 -8.22 14.08 -1.05
C VAL A 22 -8.25 13.44 -2.44
N ALA A 23 -7.91 14.19 -3.49
CA ALA A 23 -7.86 13.66 -4.86
C ALA A 23 -6.82 12.54 -5.03
N GLN A 24 -5.64 12.67 -4.40
CA GLN A 24 -4.63 11.60 -4.42
C GLN A 24 -5.10 10.34 -3.68
N ILE A 25 -5.75 10.50 -2.53
CA ILE A 25 -6.35 9.41 -1.75
C ILE A 25 -7.45 8.74 -2.58
N ALA A 26 -8.31 9.51 -3.24
CA ALA A 26 -9.37 8.99 -4.11
C ALA A 26 -8.81 8.18 -5.29
N GLY A 27 -7.80 8.72 -6.00
CA GLY A 27 -7.13 7.99 -7.08
C GLY A 27 -6.49 6.70 -6.58
N ALA A 28 -5.81 6.74 -5.43
CA ALA A 28 -5.23 5.54 -4.84
C ALA A 28 -6.29 4.51 -4.42
N LYS A 29 -7.45 4.92 -3.92
CA LYS A 29 -8.55 4.00 -3.63
C LYS A 29 -9.11 3.36 -4.90
N GLU A 30 -9.34 4.13 -5.95
CA GLU A 30 -9.81 3.62 -7.24
C GLU A 30 -8.81 2.63 -7.86
N ASP A 31 -7.52 2.94 -7.77
CA ASP A 31 -6.46 2.09 -8.32
C ASP A 31 -6.26 0.78 -7.54
N ASN A 32 -6.56 0.76 -6.24
CA ASN A 32 -6.27 -0.37 -5.34
C ASN A 32 -7.50 -1.14 -4.87
N ASP A 33 -8.70 -0.61 -5.07
CA ASP A 33 -10.00 -1.22 -4.76
C ASP A 33 -10.02 -1.99 -3.42
N PRO A 34 -9.84 -1.28 -2.28
CA PRO A 34 -9.74 -1.94 -0.98
C PRO A 34 -11.03 -2.68 -0.62
N ASP A 35 -10.90 -3.93 -0.18
CA ASP A 35 -12.05 -4.80 0.14
C ASP A 35 -12.66 -4.47 1.52
N PRO A 36 -13.94 -4.07 1.60
CA PRO A 36 -14.63 -3.78 2.87
C PRO A 36 -14.84 -5.00 3.77
N HIS A 37 -14.65 -6.22 3.25
CA HIS A 37 -14.78 -7.47 3.98
C HIS A 37 -13.43 -8.09 4.38
N SER A 38 -12.32 -7.50 3.96
CA SER A 38 -10.96 -7.99 4.22
C SER A 38 -10.67 -8.23 5.71
N ASP A 39 -9.98 -9.30 6.09
CA ASP A 39 -9.54 -9.51 7.47
C ASP A 39 -8.49 -8.49 7.96
N ASP A 40 -7.88 -7.73 7.05
CA ASP A 40 -6.94 -6.69 7.39
C ASP A 40 -7.67 -5.43 7.88
N THR A 41 -7.31 -4.98 9.08
CA THR A 41 -7.97 -3.83 9.73
C THR A 41 -7.71 -2.53 8.98
N MET A 42 -6.54 -2.39 8.36
CA MET A 42 -6.19 -1.20 7.57
C MET A 42 -6.97 -1.20 6.27
N GLU A 43 -7.05 -2.32 5.55
CA GLU A 43 -7.83 -2.45 4.33
C GLU A 43 -9.33 -2.20 4.55
N LYS A 44 -9.90 -2.77 5.62
CA LYS A 44 -11.27 -2.45 6.06
C LYS A 44 -11.47 -0.97 6.33
N PHE A 45 -10.55 -0.35 7.07
CA PHE A 45 -10.61 1.07 7.39
C PHE A 45 -10.57 1.93 6.11
N LEU A 46 -9.70 1.59 5.16
CA LEU A 46 -9.58 2.27 3.87
C LEU A 46 -10.84 2.14 3.01
N ALA A 47 -11.44 0.95 2.98
CA ALA A 47 -12.65 0.66 2.24
C ALA A 47 -13.89 1.39 2.80
N GLN A 48 -14.05 1.36 4.13
CA GLN A 48 -15.25 1.86 4.81
C GLN A 48 -15.33 3.39 4.90
N ASN A 49 -14.20 4.11 4.82
CA ASN A 49 -14.17 5.57 4.92
C ASN A 49 -14.03 6.23 3.55
N THR A 50 -14.67 7.38 3.35
CA THR A 50 -14.49 8.17 2.12
C THR A 50 -13.10 8.80 2.08
N SER A 51 -12.61 9.19 0.90
CA SER A 51 -11.32 9.86 0.76
C SER A 51 -11.23 11.17 1.55
N GLU A 52 -12.37 11.85 1.72
CA GLU A 52 -12.51 13.06 2.53
C GLU A 52 -12.38 12.74 4.02
N GLN A 53 -13.04 11.66 4.50
CA GLN A 53 -12.94 11.23 5.90
C GLN A 53 -11.52 10.77 6.26
N LEU A 54 -10.84 10.08 5.32
CA LEU A 54 -9.46 9.66 5.49
C LEU A 54 -8.50 10.86 5.56
N GLU A 55 -8.69 11.86 4.70
CA GLU A 55 -7.92 13.10 4.76
C GLU A 55 -8.21 13.88 6.04
N GLU A 56 -9.46 14.00 6.45
CA GLU A 56 -9.86 14.69 7.67
C GLU A 56 -9.26 14.02 8.91
N PHE A 57 -9.20 12.69 8.94
CA PHE A 57 -8.52 11.94 9.99
C PHE A 57 -7.02 12.29 10.07
N ILE A 58 -6.34 12.37 8.93
CA ILE A 58 -4.93 12.77 8.87
C ILE A 58 -4.77 14.23 9.32
N TYR A 59 -5.62 15.13 8.80
CA TYR A 59 -5.61 16.55 9.13
C TYR A 59 -5.75 16.78 10.64
N ASN A 60 -6.73 16.12 11.27
CA ASN A 60 -6.99 16.25 12.71
C ASN A 60 -5.87 15.67 13.59
N LYS A 61 -5.07 14.74 13.07
CA LYS A 61 -3.90 14.18 13.76
C LYS A 61 -2.62 14.99 13.55
N SER A 62 -2.61 15.91 12.60
CA SER A 62 -1.39 16.61 12.18
C SER A 62 -1.28 17.96 12.87
N GLU A 63 -0.18 18.20 13.57
CA GLU A 63 0.11 19.51 14.16
C GLU A 63 0.89 20.39 13.18
N GLN A 64 1.70 19.77 12.32
CA GLN A 64 2.55 20.44 11.35
C GLN A 64 2.35 19.88 9.94
N ARG A 65 2.81 20.66 8.95
CA ARG A 65 2.78 20.29 7.53
C ARG A 65 3.47 18.96 7.26
N GLU A 66 4.59 18.73 7.91
CA GLU A 66 5.43 17.56 7.70
C GLU A 66 4.73 16.30 8.22
N ASP A 67 4.06 16.38 9.38
CA ASP A 67 3.24 15.30 9.92
C ASP A 67 2.09 14.97 8.96
N TYR A 68 1.40 16.00 8.47
CA TYR A 68 0.30 15.86 7.53
C TYR A 68 0.71 15.16 6.24
N LEU A 69 1.85 15.58 5.65
CA LEU A 69 2.37 14.95 4.45
C LEU A 69 2.90 13.54 4.68
N SER A 70 3.54 13.29 5.83
CA SER A 70 4.05 11.97 6.18
C SER A 70 2.92 10.96 6.39
N LEU A 71 1.89 11.34 7.16
CA LEU A 71 0.71 10.52 7.38
C LEU A 71 -0.08 10.27 6.09
N ALA A 72 -0.19 11.27 5.22
CA ALA A 72 -0.80 11.10 3.90
C ALA A 72 0.02 10.13 3.01
N ALA A 73 1.35 10.23 3.03
CA ALA A 73 2.22 9.32 2.30
C ALA A 73 2.12 7.88 2.82
N ASP A 74 2.08 7.70 4.15
CA ASP A 74 1.92 6.38 4.78
C ASP A 74 0.58 5.75 4.42
N LEU A 75 -0.51 6.54 4.41
CA LEU A 75 -1.83 6.08 3.99
C LEU A 75 -1.82 5.62 2.52
N LEU A 76 -1.23 6.41 1.63
CA LEU A 76 -1.10 6.07 0.21
C LEU A 76 -0.23 4.83 -0.01
N LEU A 77 0.82 4.65 0.79
CA LEU A 77 1.67 3.47 0.74
C LEU A 77 0.92 2.23 1.22
N ALA A 78 0.16 2.34 2.31
CA ALA A 78 -0.68 1.26 2.83
C ALA A 78 -1.72 0.81 1.78
N MET A 79 -2.38 1.75 1.08
CA MET A 79 -3.31 1.44 -0.01
C MET A 79 -2.65 0.61 -1.12
N ARG A 80 -1.41 0.96 -1.51
CA ARG A 80 -0.65 0.22 -2.53
C ARG A 80 -0.25 -1.18 -2.05
N GLN A 81 -0.02 -1.34 -0.74
CA GLN A 81 0.29 -2.64 -0.15
C GLN A 81 -0.94 -3.55 -0.05
N CYS A 82 -2.16 -3.00 0.05
CA CYS A 82 -3.40 -3.77 0.00
C CYS A 82 -3.55 -4.53 -1.33
N LYS A 83 -3.39 -3.84 -2.48
CA LYS A 83 -3.37 -4.49 -3.81
C LYS A 83 -2.19 -5.47 -3.98
N GLY A 84 -1.11 -5.19 -3.25
CA GLY A 84 0.14 -5.91 -3.35
C GLY A 84 0.31 -7.08 -2.40
N ARG A 85 -0.75 -7.61 -1.74
CA ARG A 85 -0.64 -8.77 -0.82
C ARG A 85 0.31 -9.84 -1.38
N PRO A 86 1.53 -9.98 -0.85
CA PRO A 86 2.35 -11.17 -1.00
C PRO A 86 2.04 -12.10 0.18
N GLY A 87 0.75 -12.22 0.54
CA GLY A 87 0.27 -12.86 1.77
C GLY A 87 -0.71 -14.03 1.53
N GLN A 88 -1.16 -14.22 0.30
CA GLN A 88 -1.79 -15.44 -0.20
C GLN A 88 -1.16 -15.72 -1.57
N GLY A 89 -0.10 -16.54 -1.59
CA GLY A 89 0.64 -16.88 -2.82
C GLY A 89 2.10 -16.42 -2.89
N ARG A 90 2.83 -16.41 -1.77
CA ARG A 90 4.31 -16.31 -1.81
C ARG A 90 5.03 -17.56 -1.26
N GLU A 91 4.36 -18.69 -1.36
CA GLU A 91 4.97 -20.02 -1.41
C GLU A 91 5.07 -20.46 -2.88
N ASN A 92 5.89 -19.74 -3.65
CA ASN A 92 6.53 -20.16 -4.90
C ASN A 92 7.49 -19.02 -5.30
N LEU A 93 8.43 -18.71 -4.42
CA LEU A 93 9.69 -18.15 -4.89
C LEU A 93 10.37 -19.29 -5.66
N ASP A 94 10.15 -19.26 -6.96
CA ASP A 94 10.97 -19.83 -8.00
C ASP A 94 12.45 -19.68 -7.61
N MET A 95 13.00 -20.74 -7.02
CA MET A 95 14.43 -20.96 -6.89
C MET A 95 14.86 -21.49 -8.26
N PRO A 96 15.65 -20.74 -9.06
CA PRO A 96 16.29 -21.33 -10.22
C PRO A 96 17.50 -22.13 -9.71
N ASN A 97 17.27 -23.30 -9.09
CA ASN A 97 18.38 -24.18 -8.73
C ASN A 97 18.68 -25.14 -9.88
N GLY A 98 19.15 -24.56 -10.98
CA GLY A 98 19.94 -25.28 -11.97
C GLY A 98 21.34 -25.53 -11.41
N ALA A 99 21.50 -26.61 -10.65
CA ALA A 99 22.80 -27.21 -10.35
C ALA A 99 22.63 -28.70 -10.06
N SER A 100 22.64 -29.52 -11.12
CA SER A 100 23.20 -30.88 -10.98
C SER A 100 24.70 -30.75 -10.70
N PRO A 101 25.23 -31.58 -9.78
CA PRO A 101 26.20 -32.55 -10.25
C PRO A 101 26.03 -33.93 -9.60
N ASN A 102 26.06 -34.95 -10.48
CA ASN A 102 26.53 -36.33 -10.33
C ASN A 102 26.75 -36.94 -8.94
N GLY A 103 26.24 -38.16 -8.78
CA GLY A 103 26.83 -39.15 -7.88
C GLY A 103 25.90 -40.32 -7.57
N ASP A 104 26.06 -41.42 -8.30
CA ASP A 104 25.64 -42.79 -7.98
C ASP A 104 25.27 -43.05 -6.51
N HIS A 105 24.11 -43.64 -6.26
CA HIS A 105 24.06 -44.97 -5.64
C HIS A 105 22.71 -45.63 -5.92
N LYS A 106 22.83 -46.81 -6.52
CA LYS A 106 21.80 -47.74 -6.96
C LYS A 106 21.45 -48.65 -5.79
N GLU A 107 20.22 -48.64 -5.30
CA GLU A 107 19.67 -49.80 -4.58
C GLU A 107 18.25 -50.07 -5.07
N GLU A 108 18.17 -51.19 -5.80
CA GLU A 108 16.96 -51.91 -6.17
C GLU A 108 16.22 -52.35 -4.91
N GLU A 109 14.89 -52.26 -4.89
CA GLU A 109 14.08 -53.43 -4.54
C GLU A 109 12.65 -53.31 -5.07
N GLY A 110 12.42 -54.04 -6.17
CA GLY A 110 11.41 -55.10 -6.27
C GLY A 110 9.98 -54.79 -5.84
N THR A 111 9.13 -54.54 -6.84
CA THR A 111 7.67 -54.68 -6.73
C THR A 111 7.27 -56.17 -6.75
N LYS A 112 6.28 -56.51 -5.91
CA LYS A 112 5.21 -57.51 -6.15
C LYS A 112 5.60 -59.00 -6.19
N SER A 113 5.01 -59.80 -5.30
CA SER A 113 3.88 -60.68 -5.69
C SER A 113 3.16 -61.29 -4.49
#